data_AF-A0A3L6QPH8-F1
#
_entry.id   AF-A0A3L6QPH8-F1
#
_cell.length_a   1.000
_cell.length_b   1.000
_cell.length_c   1.000
_cell.angle_alpha   90.00
_cell.angle_beta   90.00
_cell.angle_gamma   90.00
#
_symmetry.space_group_name_H-M   'P 1'
#
loop_
_entity.id
_entity.type
_entity.pdbx_description
1 polymer ?
#
loop_
_entity_poly.entity_id
_entity_poly.type
_entity_poly.pdbx_seq_one_letter_code
_entity_poly.pdbx_strand_id
1 'polypeptide(L)'
;MATGGGDAEFYLRYYVGHKGKFGHEFLEFEFRPDGKLRYANNSNYKNDTMIRKEVFVSPSVVREARRIIQESEVMKEDDRSWPEPNHIGRKELEIVMGNEHISFTTSKIGSLVDVQTSSDPGGLRIFYYLVQNKQWVDNALVMIFSTGTICNCNQNYDLTDRM
;
A
#
# COMPACT_ATOMS: atom_id res chain seq x y z
N MET A 1 -0.33 18.55 -25.11
CA MET A 1 0.92 18.49 -24.31
C MET A 1 0.56 19.02 -22.93
N ALA A 2 0.57 18.18 -21.90
CA ALA A 2 0.11 18.54 -20.58
C ALA A 2 1.21 19.27 -19.78
N THR A 3 0.80 20.36 -19.15
CA THR A 3 1.41 21.16 -18.07
C THR A 3 2.05 20.27 -16.99
N GLY A 4 3.23 20.50 -16.42
CA GLY A 4 3.71 21.75 -15.81
C GLY A 4 3.72 21.61 -14.28
N GLY A 5 4.77 21.00 -13.72
CA GLY A 5 5.24 21.15 -12.32
C GLY A 5 4.31 20.69 -11.19
N GLY A 6 4.36 19.41 -10.80
CA GLY A 6 3.74 18.92 -9.56
C GLY A 6 3.60 17.41 -9.44
N ASP A 7 3.51 16.70 -10.57
CA ASP A 7 3.35 15.25 -10.59
C ASP A 7 4.71 14.56 -10.70
N ALA A 8 5.46 14.53 -9.59
CA ALA A 8 6.56 13.59 -9.47
C ALA A 8 6.03 12.16 -9.69
N GLU A 9 6.78 11.31 -10.39
CA GLU A 9 6.43 9.91 -10.58
C GLU A 9 6.16 9.25 -9.22
N PHE A 10 5.08 8.47 -9.13
CA PHE A 10 4.76 7.70 -7.93
C PHE A 10 4.33 6.30 -8.29
N TYR A 11 5.03 5.36 -7.69
CA TYR A 11 4.74 3.95 -7.72
C TYR A 11 4.81 3.43 -6.29
N LEU A 12 3.85 2.58 -5.94
CA LEU A 12 3.89 1.88 -4.66
C LEU A 12 3.32 0.48 -4.84
N ARG A 13 4.08 -0.53 -4.44
CA ARG A 13 3.62 -1.92 -4.39
C ARG A 13 3.91 -2.49 -3.02
N TYR A 14 2.92 -3.14 -2.45
CA TYR A 14 3.08 -3.91 -1.23
C TYR A 14 2.57 -5.33 -1.45
N TYR A 15 3.38 -6.29 -1.04
CA TYR A 15 3.06 -7.71 -1.10
C TYR A 15 3.28 -8.33 0.28
N VAL A 16 2.36 -9.19 0.69
CA VAL A 16 2.55 -10.09 1.82
C VAL A 16 2.03 -11.46 1.46
N GLY A 17 2.84 -12.49 1.67
CA GLY A 17 2.41 -13.84 1.36
C GLY A 17 3.31 -14.90 1.93
N HIS A 18 2.84 -16.13 1.88
CA HIS A 18 3.57 -17.30 2.31
C HIS A 18 3.16 -18.51 1.47
N LYS A 19 4.07 -19.49 1.37
CA LYS A 19 3.80 -20.77 0.72
C LYS A 19 3.69 -21.83 1.80
N GLY A 20 2.46 -22.19 2.15
CA GLY A 20 2.14 -23.21 3.13
C GLY A 20 1.83 -24.56 2.49
N LYS A 21 1.44 -25.52 3.34
CA LYS A 21 0.98 -26.85 2.92
C LYS A 21 -0.23 -26.80 1.96
N PHE A 22 -1.04 -25.75 2.07
CA PHE A 22 -2.27 -25.57 1.31
C PHE A 22 -2.11 -24.65 0.09
N GLY A 23 -0.86 -24.41 -0.34
CA GLY A 23 -0.55 -23.59 -1.51
C GLY A 23 -0.02 -22.22 -1.15
N HIS A 24 -0.15 -21.28 -2.09
CA HIS A 24 0.39 -19.93 -1.99
C HIS A 24 -0.70 -18.95 -1.60
N GLU A 25 -0.66 -18.47 -0.36
CA GLU A 25 -1.55 -17.42 0.12
C GLU A 25 -0.84 -16.07 0.11
N PHE A 26 -1.49 -15.06 -0.45
CA PHE A 26 -0.93 -13.70 -0.50
C PHE A 26 -2.00 -12.62 -0.60
N LEU A 27 -1.60 -11.41 -0.25
CA LEU A 27 -2.29 -10.16 -0.52
C LEU A 27 -1.28 -9.20 -1.16
N GLU A 28 -1.69 -8.55 -2.23
CA GLU A 28 -0.90 -7.58 -2.96
C GLU A 28 -1.78 -6.41 -3.38
N PHE A 29 -1.23 -5.19 -3.31
CA PHE A 29 -1.80 -4.06 -4.02
C PHE A 29 -0.71 -3.16 -4.59
N GLU A 30 -1.09 -2.41 -5.61
CA GLU A 30 -0.19 -1.59 -6.42
C GLU A 30 -0.88 -0.28 -6.81
N PHE A 31 -0.26 0.85 -6.47
CA PHE A 31 -0.54 2.17 -7.04
C PHE A 31 0.40 2.40 -8.22
N ARG A 32 -0.17 2.56 -9.41
CA ARG A 32 0.57 2.85 -10.63
C ARG A 32 0.66 4.36 -10.88
N PRO A 33 1.66 4.83 -11.64
CA PRO A 33 1.83 6.25 -11.97
C PRO A 33 0.64 6.86 -12.72
N ASP A 34 -0.14 6.04 -13.44
CA ASP A 34 -1.36 6.44 -14.16
C ASP A 34 -2.60 6.60 -13.25
N GLY A 35 -2.45 6.44 -11.93
CA GLY A 35 -3.54 6.51 -10.96
C GLY A 35 -4.35 5.22 -10.84
N LYS A 36 -3.91 4.12 -11.45
CA LYS A 36 -4.56 2.81 -11.31
C LYS A 36 -4.14 2.14 -10.00
N LEU A 37 -5.11 1.77 -9.17
CA LEU A 37 -4.95 0.90 -8.01
C LEU A 37 -5.34 -0.53 -8.40
N ARG A 38 -4.42 -1.48 -8.22
CA ARG A 38 -4.63 -2.91 -8.44
C ARG A 38 -4.56 -3.64 -7.12
N TYR A 39 -5.40 -4.66 -6.96
CA TYR A 39 -5.45 -5.49 -5.77
C TYR A 39 -5.63 -6.94 -6.14
N ALA A 40 -4.86 -7.80 -5.48
CA ALA A 40 -4.95 -9.24 -5.58
C ALA A 40 -4.93 -9.85 -4.18
N ASN A 41 -5.85 -10.77 -3.90
CA ASN A 41 -5.85 -11.55 -2.68
C ASN A 41 -6.14 -13.01 -3.01
N ASN A 42 -5.26 -13.89 -2.56
CA ASN A 42 -5.40 -15.32 -2.63
C ASN A 42 -5.26 -15.90 -1.23
N SER A 43 -6.36 -16.35 -0.62
CA SER A 43 -6.35 -16.88 0.75
C SER A 43 -6.56 -18.39 0.82
N ASN A 44 -6.83 -19.07 -0.31
CA ASN A 44 -7.15 -20.51 -0.38
C ASN A 44 -8.18 -21.02 0.66
N TYR A 45 -8.86 -20.13 1.37
CA TYR A 45 -9.80 -20.45 2.42
C TYR A 45 -11.06 -20.99 1.77
N LYS A 46 -11.43 -22.24 2.08
CA LYS A 46 -12.63 -22.91 1.54
C LYS A 46 -12.69 -23.00 -0.01
N ASN A 47 -11.56 -23.15 -0.68
CA ASN A 47 -11.48 -23.19 -2.16
C ASN A 47 -11.97 -21.90 -2.83
N ASP A 48 -11.84 -20.75 -2.15
CA ASP A 48 -12.24 -19.48 -2.74
C ASP A 48 -11.38 -19.13 -3.97
N THR A 49 -11.98 -18.43 -4.91
CA THR A 49 -11.28 -18.01 -6.14
C THR A 49 -10.47 -16.75 -5.86
N MET A 50 -9.25 -16.67 -6.38
CA MET A 50 -8.40 -15.48 -6.23
C MET A 50 -9.16 -14.20 -6.60
N ILE A 51 -9.21 -13.25 -5.67
CA ILE A 51 -9.87 -11.96 -5.87
C ILE A 51 -8.89 -11.04 -6.57
N ARG A 52 -9.30 -10.48 -7.71
CA ARG A 52 -8.56 -9.43 -8.43
C ARG A 52 -9.49 -8.26 -8.71
N LYS A 53 -9.02 -7.05 -8.42
CA LYS A 53 -9.77 -5.81 -8.63
C LYS A 53 -8.81 -4.73 -9.13
N GLU A 54 -9.32 -3.89 -10.01
CA GLU A 54 -8.59 -2.74 -10.52
C GLU A 54 -9.53 -1.54 -10.60
N VAL A 55 -9.07 -0.38 -10.15
CA VAL A 55 -9.85 0.86 -10.10
C VAL A 55 -8.92 2.05 -10.36
N PHE A 56 -9.42 3.10 -11.00
CA PHE A 56 -8.71 4.39 -11.06
C PHE A 56 -9.07 5.21 -9.82
N VAL A 57 -8.07 5.68 -9.09
CA VAL A 57 -8.26 6.49 -7.90
C VAL A 57 -8.17 7.98 -8.23
N SER A 58 -8.81 8.82 -7.41
CA SER A 58 -8.70 10.26 -7.58
C SER A 58 -7.28 10.76 -7.25
N PRO A 59 -6.83 11.90 -7.80
CA PRO A 59 -5.55 12.50 -7.46
C PRO A 59 -5.36 12.76 -5.96
N SER A 60 -6.44 13.00 -5.22
CA SER A 60 -6.42 13.19 -3.77
C SER A 60 -5.97 11.93 -3.01
N VAL A 61 -6.37 10.75 -3.48
CA VAL A 61 -5.95 9.47 -2.89
C VAL A 61 -4.45 9.25 -3.10
N VAL A 62 -3.96 9.52 -4.31
CA VAL A 62 -2.53 9.41 -4.63
C VAL A 62 -1.71 10.40 -3.80
N ARG A 63 -2.21 11.63 -3.63
CA ARG A 63 -1.56 12.65 -2.80
C ARG A 63 -1.48 12.24 -1.33
N GLU A 64 -2.53 11.65 -0.80
CA GLU A 64 -2.56 11.15 0.58
C GLU A 64 -1.61 9.97 0.78
N ALA A 65 -1.54 9.04 -0.18
CA ALA A 65 -0.56 7.95 -0.14
C ALA A 65 0.87 8.50 -0.09
N ARG A 66 1.20 9.49 -0.92
CA ARG A 66 2.52 10.17 -0.86
C ARG A 66 2.79 10.81 0.49
N ARG A 67 1.80 11.53 1.05
CA ARG A 67 1.93 12.18 2.37
C ARG A 67 2.26 11.16 3.46
N ILE A 68 1.56 10.02 3.47
CA ILE A 68 1.79 8.93 4.44
C ILE A 68 3.22 8.37 4.30
N ILE A 69 3.70 8.14 3.08
CA ILE A 69 5.07 7.68 2.84
C ILE A 69 6.10 8.69 3.33
N GLN A 70 5.92 9.97 3.01
CA GLN A 70 6.84 11.04 3.44
C GLN A 70 6.89 11.18 4.96
N GLU A 71 5.73 11.19 5.63
CA GLU A 71 5.63 11.31 7.09
C GLU A 71 6.17 10.09 7.83
N SER A 72 6.13 8.91 7.22
CA SER A 72 6.70 7.71 7.81
C SER A 72 8.23 7.70 7.82
N GLU A 73 8.87 8.54 6.99
CA GLU A 73 10.32 8.54 6.75
C GLU A 73 10.88 7.22 6.20
N VAL A 74 10.03 6.29 5.75
CA VAL A 74 10.40 4.95 5.26
C VAL A 74 11.42 4.97 4.11
N MET A 75 11.43 6.05 3.30
CA MET A 75 12.38 6.23 2.19
C MET A 75 13.84 6.38 2.64
N LYS A 76 14.07 6.63 3.94
CA LYS A 76 15.41 6.79 4.53
C LYS A 76 15.96 5.49 5.12
N GLU A 77 15.16 4.43 5.15
CA GLU A 77 15.51 3.15 5.78
C GLU A 77 16.23 2.20 4.79
N ASP A 78 16.87 1.16 5.31
CA ASP A 78 17.57 0.13 4.54
C ASP A 78 17.33 -1.25 5.17
N ASP A 79 17.02 -2.24 4.34
CA ASP A 79 16.60 -3.58 4.77
C ASP A 79 17.74 -4.59 4.93
N ARG A 80 19.01 -4.21 4.73
CA ARG A 80 20.17 -5.12 4.80
C ARG A 80 20.29 -5.90 6.12
N SER A 81 19.79 -5.32 7.20
CA SER A 81 19.83 -5.91 8.54
C SER A 81 18.50 -6.53 8.96
N TRP A 82 17.50 -6.51 8.09
CA TRP A 82 16.16 -7.02 8.39
C TRP A 82 16.13 -8.55 8.24
N PRO A 83 15.19 -9.23 8.94
CA PRO A 83 15.09 -10.69 8.86
C PRO A 83 14.75 -11.16 7.44
N GLU A 84 15.56 -12.07 6.89
CA GLU A 84 15.33 -12.65 5.57
C GLU A 84 14.02 -13.46 5.48
N PRO A 85 13.32 -13.45 4.32
CA PRO A 85 12.12 -14.24 4.11
C PRO A 85 12.32 -15.73 4.39
N ASN A 86 11.33 -16.36 5.01
CA ASN A 86 11.38 -17.78 5.35
C ASN A 86 10.03 -18.48 5.07
N HIS A 87 9.88 -19.72 5.53
CA HIS A 87 8.67 -20.53 5.32
C HIS A 87 7.41 -19.94 5.98
N ILE A 88 7.56 -19.08 7.01
CA ILE A 88 6.45 -18.39 7.68
C ILE A 88 5.85 -17.32 6.76
N GLY A 89 6.67 -16.72 5.90
CA GLY A 89 6.23 -15.80 4.88
C GLY A 89 7.24 -14.72 4.53
N ARG A 90 6.79 -13.83 3.65
CA ARG A 90 7.52 -12.71 3.09
C ARG A 90 6.63 -11.47 3.08
N LYS A 91 7.24 -10.32 3.32
CA LYS A 91 6.70 -8.99 3.01
C LYS A 91 7.64 -8.29 2.04
N GLU A 92 7.08 -7.62 1.05
CA GLU A 92 7.82 -6.79 0.10
C GLU A 92 7.14 -5.42 0.03
N LEU A 93 7.94 -4.36 -0.04
CA LEU A 93 7.48 -3.00 -0.26
C LEU A 93 8.40 -2.34 -1.26
N GLU A 94 7.82 -1.78 -2.32
CA GLU A 94 8.55 -1.09 -3.36
C GLU A 94 7.92 0.27 -3.60
N ILE A 95 8.72 1.33 -3.59
CA ILE A 95 8.24 2.70 -3.71
C ILE A 95 9.16 3.48 -4.63
N VAL A 96 8.59 4.11 -5.65
CA VAL A 96 9.25 5.16 -6.44
C VAL A 96 8.56 6.47 -6.11
N MET A 97 9.34 7.50 -5.75
CA MET A 97 8.82 8.84 -5.50
C MET A 97 9.79 9.89 -6.05
N GLY A 98 9.44 10.49 -7.18
CA GLY A 98 10.35 11.40 -7.89
C GLY A 98 11.61 10.66 -8.34
N ASN A 99 12.77 11.04 -7.81
CA ASN A 99 14.06 10.45 -8.15
C ASN A 99 14.54 9.41 -7.13
N GLU A 100 13.75 9.13 -6.09
CA GLU A 100 14.08 8.15 -5.06
C GLU A 100 13.35 6.82 -5.33
N HIS A 101 14.05 5.71 -5.10
CA HIS A 101 13.52 4.36 -5.21
C HIS A 101 14.02 3.50 -4.06
N ILE A 102 13.08 2.84 -3.38
CA ILE A 102 13.38 1.81 -2.39
C ILE A 102 12.66 0.51 -2.75
N SER A 103 13.29 -0.60 -2.39
CA SER A 103 12.71 -1.94 -2.51
C SER A 103 13.16 -2.75 -1.30
N PHE A 104 12.22 -3.04 -0.41
CA PHE A 104 12.46 -3.78 0.81
C PHE A 104 11.88 -5.18 0.72
N THR A 105 12.62 -6.14 1.27
CA THR A 105 12.20 -7.53 1.41
C THR A 105 12.51 -8.02 2.82
N THR A 106 11.50 -8.49 3.54
CA THR A 106 11.67 -9.02 4.90
C THR A 106 10.76 -10.22 5.16
N SER A 107 11.06 -10.97 6.22
CA SER A 107 10.21 -12.02 6.76
C SER A 107 8.88 -11.46 7.30
N LYS A 108 7.93 -12.36 7.55
CA LYS A 108 6.65 -12.01 8.17
C LYS A 108 6.87 -11.65 9.65
N ILE A 109 6.78 -10.37 9.96
CA ILE A 109 6.81 -9.85 11.34
C ILE A 109 5.41 -9.94 11.95
N GLY A 110 5.28 -10.63 13.08
CA GLY A 110 4.01 -10.89 13.76
C GLY A 110 3.70 -9.91 14.90
N SER A 111 4.73 -9.37 15.56
CA SER A 111 4.56 -8.57 16.77
C SER A 111 5.61 -7.45 16.90
N LEU A 112 5.36 -6.50 17.80
CA LEU A 112 6.37 -5.49 18.18
C LEU A 112 7.55 -6.11 18.94
N VAL A 113 7.38 -7.29 19.53
CA VAL A 113 8.49 -8.02 20.18
C VAL A 113 9.51 -8.45 19.13
N ASP A 114 9.05 -8.99 18.00
CA ASP A 114 9.91 -9.37 16.87
C ASP A 114 10.67 -8.17 16.30
N VAL A 115 10.06 -6.97 16.34
CA VAL A 115 10.72 -5.72 15.94
C VAL A 115 11.82 -5.34 16.93
N GLN A 116 11.52 -5.39 18.23
CA GLN A 116 12.46 -4.99 19.28
C GLN A 116 13.70 -5.88 19.36
N THR A 117 13.57 -7.15 19.01
CA THR A 117 14.67 -8.13 19.03
C THR A 117 15.43 -8.23 17.72
N SER A 118 15.03 -7.47 16.69
CA SER A 118 15.72 -7.45 15.40
C SER A 118 17.04 -6.68 15.44
N SER A 119 17.87 -6.87 14.41
CA SER A 119 19.15 -6.15 14.27
C SER A 119 18.98 -4.67 13.93
N ASP A 120 17.80 -4.26 13.47
CA ASP A 120 17.42 -2.87 13.23
C ASP A 120 16.00 -2.57 13.76
N PRO A 121 15.83 -2.36 15.07
CA PRO A 121 14.51 -2.09 15.65
C PRO A 121 13.91 -0.74 15.24
N GLY A 122 14.71 0.18 14.69
CA GLY A 122 14.28 1.52 14.27
C GLY A 122 13.58 1.47 12.92
N GLY A 123 14.31 1.07 11.87
CA GLY A 123 13.78 0.99 10.52
C GLY A 123 12.66 -0.03 10.41
N LEU A 124 12.81 -1.19 11.07
CA LEU A 124 11.78 -2.22 11.06
C LEU A 124 10.49 -1.77 11.76
N ARG A 125 10.57 -0.85 12.73
CA ARG A 125 9.40 -0.25 13.39
C ARG A 125 8.68 0.73 12.48
N ILE A 126 9.43 1.55 11.74
CA ILE A 126 8.87 2.45 10.72
C ILE A 126 8.11 1.63 9.68
N PHE A 127 8.75 0.58 9.14
CA PHE A 127 8.11 -0.35 8.21
C PHE A 127 6.85 -1.02 8.81
N TYR A 128 6.95 -1.52 10.05
CA TYR A 128 5.84 -2.17 10.75
C TYR A 128 4.63 -1.23 10.88
N TYR A 129 4.82 0.01 11.31
CA TYR A 129 3.73 0.96 11.46
C TYR A 129 3.19 1.47 10.13
N LEU A 130 4.06 1.66 9.13
CA LEU A 130 3.60 2.01 7.79
C LEU A 130 2.65 0.94 7.27
N VAL A 131 3.07 -0.34 7.27
CA VAL A 131 2.26 -1.46 6.79
C VAL A 131 0.97 -1.67 7.58
N GLN A 132 0.99 -1.40 8.89
CA GLN A 132 -0.19 -1.56 9.76
C GLN A 132 -1.10 -0.34 9.84
N ASN A 133 -0.74 0.77 9.20
CA ASN A 133 -1.55 1.96 9.25
C ASN A 133 -2.91 1.67 8.59
N LYS A 134 -3.92 1.49 9.45
CA LYS A 134 -5.27 1.09 9.06
C LYS A 134 -5.87 2.09 8.08
N GLN A 135 -5.50 3.37 8.16
CA GLN A 135 -6.08 4.41 7.31
C GLN A 135 -5.86 4.15 5.82
N TRP A 136 -4.65 3.81 5.36
CA TRP A 136 -4.42 3.61 3.93
C TRP A 136 -4.76 2.21 3.44
N VAL A 137 -4.67 1.19 4.31
CA VAL A 137 -5.14 -0.17 4.01
C VAL A 137 -6.67 -0.19 3.90
N ASP A 138 -7.37 0.42 4.85
CA ASP A 138 -8.83 0.54 4.82
C ASP A 138 -9.28 1.45 3.68
N ASN A 139 -8.60 2.58 3.42
CA ASN A 139 -8.93 3.41 2.26
C ASN A 139 -8.71 2.67 0.93
N ALA A 140 -7.62 1.91 0.78
CA ALA A 140 -7.43 1.08 -0.41
C ALA A 140 -8.56 0.04 -0.52
N LEU A 141 -8.85 -0.70 0.54
CA LEU A 141 -9.91 -1.72 0.56
C LEU A 141 -11.30 -1.12 0.30
N VAL A 142 -11.68 0.00 0.93
CA VAL A 142 -12.94 0.70 0.68
C VAL A 142 -13.02 1.14 -0.78
N MET A 143 -11.96 1.70 -1.35
CA MET A 143 -11.94 2.08 -2.77
C MET A 143 -12.02 0.87 -3.72
N ILE A 144 -11.53 -0.30 -3.29
CA ILE A 144 -11.55 -1.54 -4.09
C ILE A 144 -12.89 -2.28 -4.00
N PHE A 145 -13.54 -2.24 -2.84
CA PHE A 145 -14.74 -3.05 -2.54
C PHE A 145 -16.04 -2.24 -2.45
N SER A 146 -15.98 -0.91 -2.29
CA SER A 146 -17.16 -0.04 -2.18
C SER A 146 -17.49 0.74 -3.46
N THR A 147 -16.84 0.47 -4.60
CA THR A 147 -17.24 1.01 -5.92
C THR A 147 -18.55 0.45 -6.47
N GLY A 148 -19.44 -0.01 -5.59
CA GLY A 148 -20.88 -0.10 -5.85
C GLY A 148 -21.66 1.14 -5.38
N THR A 149 -21.06 2.13 -4.70
CA THR A 149 -21.86 3.22 -4.08
C THR A 149 -21.24 4.63 -4.08
N ILE A 150 -20.02 4.85 -4.56
CA ILE A 150 -19.48 6.22 -4.68
C ILE A 150 -19.21 6.58 -6.14
N CYS A 151 -20.29 6.58 -6.93
CA CYS A 151 -20.45 7.58 -7.97
C CYS A 151 -21.16 8.77 -7.31
N ASN A 152 -20.43 9.81 -6.96
CA ASN A 152 -21.01 11.15 -6.89
C ASN A 152 -19.96 12.18 -7.30
N CYS A 153 -19.79 12.30 -8.62
CA CYS A 153 -19.28 13.52 -9.22
C CYS A 153 -20.50 14.39 -9.54
N ASN A 154 -20.40 15.68 -9.19
CA ASN A 154 -21.40 16.75 -9.26
C ASN A 154 -22.38 16.80 -8.09
N GLN A 155 -22.14 17.73 -7.15
CA GLN A 155 -22.92 18.97 -7.09
C GLN A 155 -22.05 20.13 -6.58
N ASN A 156 -21.87 21.13 -7.45
CA ASN A 156 -21.54 22.49 -7.05
C ASN A 156 -22.72 23.00 -6.19
N TYR A 157 -22.46 23.40 -4.95
CA TYR A 157 -23.38 24.30 -4.25
C TYR A 157 -22.83 25.71 -4.42
N ASP A 158 -23.36 26.37 -5.44
CA ASP A 158 -23.32 27.82 -5.57
C ASP A 158 -24.23 28.41 -4.49
N LEU A 159 -23.65 29.20 -3.58
CA LEU A 159 -24.33 29.82 -2.44
C LEU A 159 -24.73 31.26 -2.79
N THR A 160 -25.66 31.43 -3.72
CA THR A 160 -26.40 32.69 -3.88
C THR A 160 -27.72 32.43 -4.59
N ASP A 161 -28.78 32.13 -3.83
CA ASP A 161 -30.09 32.78 -4.02
C ASP A 161 -31.08 32.38 -2.93
N ARG A 162 -31.31 33.29 -1.98
CA ARG A 162 -32.55 33.42 -1.21
C ARG A 162 -32.78 34.92 -0.97
N MET A 163 -33.51 35.54 -1.90
CA MET A 163 -34.47 36.58 -1.55
C MET A 163 -35.73 35.94 -0.97
#